data_AF-A0A5C8AWB4-F1
#
_entry.id   AF-A0A5C8AWB4-F1
#
_cell.length_a   1.000
_cell.length_b   1.000
_cell.length_c   1.000
_cell.angle_alpha   90.00
_cell.angle_beta   90.00
_cell.angle_gamma   90.00
#
_symmetry.space_group_name_H-M   'P 1'
#
loop_
_entity.id
_entity.type
_entity.pdbx_description
1 polymer ?
#
loop_
_entity_poly.entity_id
_entity_poly.type
_entity_poly.pdbx_seq_one_letter_code
_entity_poly.pdbx_strand_id
1 'polypeptide(L)'
;MFDFSEMLPVGMVAHGGKLAQIMADLAKQQKGLEDWEAFHYEKISDTAVELTGGIVTQVNGSKRWLEPHDCVTIPLALVVKEMQRQGLVPGDSATPEPDQEAIDATVHLPPNSQESHDILHVSFALPMDPIGRQRLLKTFHLQADFFGAEVIACSLDKKQRKG
;
A
#
# COMPACT_ATOMS: atom_id res chain seq x y z
N MET A 1 15.64 5.44 -13.16
CA MET A 1 14.17 5.55 -13.17
C MET A 1 13.63 4.49 -12.24
N PHE A 2 12.83 4.84 -11.25
CA PHE A 2 12.24 3.86 -10.33
C PHE A 2 11.23 3.00 -11.08
N ASP A 3 11.28 1.68 -10.90
CA ASP A 3 10.40 0.75 -11.58
C ASP A 3 9.15 0.49 -10.73
N PHE A 4 7.99 0.94 -11.24
CA PHE A 4 6.69 0.72 -10.62
C PHE A 4 6.04 -0.61 -11.04
N SER A 5 6.73 -1.47 -11.80
CA SER A 5 6.20 -2.76 -12.26
C SER A 5 5.88 -3.75 -11.12
N GLU A 6 6.39 -3.49 -9.92
CA GLU A 6 6.10 -4.29 -8.71
C GLU A 6 4.90 -3.76 -7.92
N MET A 7 4.41 -2.56 -8.26
CA MET A 7 3.19 -2.00 -7.69
C MET A 7 1.97 -2.65 -8.36
N LEU A 8 1.02 -3.14 -7.55
CA LEU A 8 -0.24 -3.61 -8.10
C LEU A 8 -0.97 -2.45 -8.78
N PRO A 9 -1.67 -2.69 -9.91
CA PRO A 9 -2.45 -1.65 -10.57
C PRO A 9 -3.56 -1.06 -9.71
N VAL A 10 -4.01 -1.76 -8.67
CA VAL A 10 -5.05 -1.33 -7.75
C VAL A 10 -4.81 -1.95 -6.38
N GLY A 11 -5.11 -1.23 -5.30
CA GLY A 11 -4.96 -1.79 -3.96
C GLY A 11 -5.40 -0.86 -2.84
N MET A 12 -5.50 -1.42 -1.64
CA MET A 12 -5.76 -0.68 -0.41
C MET A 12 -4.45 -0.07 0.12
N VAL A 13 -4.51 1.19 0.57
CA VAL A 13 -3.34 1.88 1.14
C VAL A 13 -2.79 1.11 2.33
N ALA A 14 -3.67 0.61 3.22
CA ALA A 14 -3.29 -0.17 4.40
C ALA A 14 -2.50 -1.46 4.10
N HIS A 15 -2.57 -1.96 2.86
CA HIS A 15 -1.92 -3.21 2.45
C HIS A 15 -0.82 -2.99 1.40
N GLY A 16 -0.68 -1.78 0.85
CA GLY A 16 0.29 -1.47 -0.18
C GLY A 16 1.69 -1.08 0.32
N GLY A 17 1.95 -1.25 1.62
CA GLY A 17 3.24 -0.99 2.26
C GLY A 17 3.70 0.47 2.14
N LYS A 18 5.01 0.69 2.21
CA LYS A 18 5.59 2.04 2.29
C LYS A 18 5.33 2.87 1.03
N LEU A 19 5.29 2.24 -0.15
CA LEU A 19 4.98 2.93 -1.40
C LEU A 19 3.55 3.49 -1.39
N ALA A 20 2.56 2.69 -1.00
CA ALA A 20 1.18 3.16 -0.91
C ALA A 20 0.99 4.21 0.19
N GLN A 21 1.72 4.10 1.30
CA GLN A 21 1.70 5.14 2.33
C GLN A 21 2.25 6.48 1.80
N ILE A 22 3.36 6.46 1.06
CA ILE A 22 3.91 7.68 0.44
C ILE A 22 2.92 8.31 -0.53
N MET A 23 2.24 7.50 -1.35
CA MET A 23 1.19 8.00 -2.24
C MET A 23 0.03 8.63 -1.47
N ALA A 24 -0.39 8.02 -0.35
CA ALA A 24 -1.45 8.53 0.52
C ALA A 24 -1.06 9.83 1.21
N ASP A 25 0.18 9.95 1.70
CA ASP A 25 0.70 11.16 2.34
C ASP A 25 0.77 12.32 1.34
N LEU A 26 1.21 12.06 0.11
CA LEU A 26 1.22 13.04 -0.98
C LEU A 26 -0.21 13.47 -1.36
N ALA A 27 -1.16 12.54 -1.41
CA ALA A 27 -2.57 12.85 -1.67
C ALA A 27 -3.18 13.72 -0.57
N LYS A 28 -2.91 13.39 0.70
CA LYS A 28 -3.33 14.20 1.85
C LYS A 28 -2.74 15.60 1.80
N GLN A 29 -1.45 15.71 1.50
CA GLN A 29 -0.77 17.00 1.33
C GLN A 29 -1.39 17.83 0.19
N GLN A 30 -1.72 17.21 -0.94
CA GLN A 30 -2.36 17.89 -2.07
C GLN A 30 -3.80 18.32 -1.76
N LYS A 31 -4.55 17.55 -0.97
CA LYS A 31 -5.89 17.94 -0.49
C LYS A 31 -5.84 19.11 0.49
N GLY A 32 -4.82 19.15 1.36
CA GLY A 32 -4.69 20.18 2.38
C GLY A 32 -5.74 20.10 3.49
N LEU A 33 -6.39 18.94 3.65
CA LEU A 33 -7.38 18.68 4.70
C LEU A 33 -6.78 17.74 5.74
N GLU A 34 -6.74 18.20 6.99
CA GLU A 34 -6.08 17.49 8.10
C GLU A 34 -6.71 16.12 8.37
N ASP A 35 -8.04 16.02 8.29
CA ASP A 35 -8.78 14.78 8.56
C ASP A 35 -8.98 13.92 7.32
N TRP A 36 -8.51 14.35 6.14
CA TRP A 36 -8.66 13.55 4.93
C TRP A 36 -7.56 12.49 4.86
N GLU A 37 -7.94 11.24 4.57
CA GLU A 37 -6.99 10.17 4.33
C GLU A 37 -7.41 9.27 3.16
N ALA A 38 -6.45 8.83 2.36
CA ALA A 38 -6.67 7.85 1.31
C ALA A 38 -6.80 6.44 1.90
N PHE A 39 -7.72 5.65 1.37
CA PHE A 39 -7.86 4.22 1.70
C PHE A 39 -7.60 3.31 0.51
N HIS A 40 -7.70 3.83 -0.71
CA HIS A 40 -7.58 3.06 -1.95
C HIS A 40 -6.72 3.81 -2.98
N TYR A 41 -6.03 3.07 -3.84
CA TYR A 41 -5.31 3.62 -4.99
C TYR A 41 -5.52 2.78 -6.26
N GLU A 42 -5.49 3.44 -7.41
CA GLU A 42 -5.56 2.84 -8.74
C GLU A 42 -4.55 3.51 -9.69
N LYS A 43 -3.73 2.71 -10.37
CA LYS A 43 -2.82 3.18 -11.44
C LYS A 43 -3.64 3.48 -12.69
N ILE A 44 -3.93 4.75 -12.91
CA ILE A 44 -4.73 5.21 -14.06
C ILE A 44 -3.89 5.39 -15.35
N SER A 45 -2.56 5.48 -15.25
CA SER A 45 -1.65 5.55 -16.39
C SER A 45 -0.23 5.17 -16.01
N ASP A 46 0.69 5.08 -16.98
CA ASP A 46 2.11 4.81 -16.71
C ASP A 46 2.83 5.92 -15.96
N THR A 47 2.20 7.08 -15.78
CA THR A 47 2.80 8.25 -15.13
C THR A 47 2.01 8.77 -13.94
N ALA A 48 0.83 8.21 -13.65
CA ALA A 48 -0.04 8.70 -12.59
C ALA A 48 -0.86 7.59 -11.92
N VAL A 49 -1.13 7.81 -10.64
CA VAL A 49 -2.02 7.02 -9.79
C VAL A 49 -3.14 7.92 -9.30
N GLU A 50 -4.33 7.38 -9.12
CA GLU A 50 -5.44 8.04 -8.45
C GLU A 50 -5.63 7.40 -7.07
N LEU A 51 -5.87 8.23 -6.05
CA LEU A 51 -6.16 7.79 -4.70
C LEU A 51 -7.57 8.20 -4.32
N THR A 52 -8.33 7.24 -3.81
CA THR A 52 -9.67 7.48 -3.25
C THR A 52 -9.56 7.60 -1.74
N GLY A 53 -10.17 8.64 -1.19
CA GLY A 53 -10.16 8.92 0.24
C GLY A 53 -11.39 9.71 0.68
N GLY A 54 -11.36 10.11 1.94
CA GLY A 54 -12.44 10.87 2.56
C GLY A 54 -12.06 11.36 3.94
N ILE A 55 -12.96 12.12 4.56
CA ILE A 55 -12.77 12.59 5.93
C ILE A 55 -12.86 11.42 6.90
N VAL A 56 -11.85 11.29 7.73
CA VAL A 56 -11.75 10.24 8.73
C VAL A 56 -12.40 10.69 10.02
N THR A 57 -13.15 9.78 10.61
CA THR A 57 -13.60 9.89 12.00
C THR A 57 -13.31 8.60 12.75
N GLN A 58 -13.16 8.68 14.06
CA GLN A 58 -13.14 7.52 14.94
C GLN A 58 -14.54 7.30 15.51
N VAL A 59 -15.19 6.22 15.09
CA VAL A 59 -16.46 5.77 15.67
C VAL A 59 -16.21 4.46 16.38
N ASN A 60 -16.43 4.43 17.70
CA ASN A 60 -16.26 3.24 18.54
C ASN A 60 -14.86 2.59 18.40
N GLY A 61 -13.81 3.41 18.36
CA GLY A 61 -12.42 2.95 18.23
C GLY A 61 -12.04 2.42 16.85
N SER A 62 -12.95 2.46 15.88
CA SER A 62 -12.68 2.09 14.49
C SER A 62 -12.63 3.31 13.59
N LYS A 63 -11.59 3.37 12.75
CA LYS A 63 -11.45 4.39 11.73
C LYS A 63 -12.53 4.20 10.66
N ARG A 64 -13.29 5.25 10.37
CA ARG A 64 -14.29 5.26 9.29
C ARG A 64 -14.08 6.47 8.40
N TRP A 65 -14.25 6.25 7.10
CA TRP A 65 -14.25 7.30 6.09
C TRP A 65 -15.69 7.74 5.84
N LEU A 66 -15.99 8.97 6.24
CA LEU A 66 -17.28 9.60 6.00
C LEU A 66 -17.47 9.87 4.51
N GLU A 67 -18.70 9.73 4.05
CA GLU A 67 -19.09 10.25 2.74
C GLU A 67 -19.19 11.79 2.76
N PRO A 68 -18.99 12.47 1.62
CA PRO A 68 -18.61 11.90 0.32
C PRO A 68 -17.12 11.53 0.24
N HIS A 69 -16.82 10.43 -0.45
CA HIS A 69 -15.46 10.12 -0.87
C HIS A 69 -15.11 10.86 -2.15
N ASP A 70 -13.83 11.14 -2.33
CA ASP A 70 -13.32 11.78 -3.53
C ASP A 70 -11.94 11.24 -3.92
N CYS A 71 -11.49 11.66 -5.10
CA CYS A 71 -10.25 11.20 -5.69
C CYS A 71 -9.18 12.30 -5.73
N VAL A 72 -7.91 11.88 -5.76
CA VAL A 72 -6.73 12.72 -5.98
C VAL A 72 -5.80 12.01 -6.94
N THR A 73 -5.47 12.67 -8.04
CA THR A 73 -4.44 12.17 -8.96
C THR A 73 -3.05 12.63 -8.52
N ILE A 74 -2.14 11.67 -8.36
CA ILE A 74 -0.74 11.88 -8.02
C ILE A 74 0.16 11.43 -9.18
N PRO A 75 1.00 12.33 -9.73
CA PRO A 75 2.06 11.93 -10.66
C PRO A 75 3.10 11.04 -9.99
N LEU A 76 3.45 9.91 -10.61
CA LEU A 76 4.46 8.98 -10.11
C LEU A 76 5.85 9.63 -9.97
N ALA A 77 6.14 10.67 -10.75
CA ALA A 77 7.36 11.47 -10.59
C ALA A 77 7.48 12.12 -9.20
N LEU A 78 6.36 12.55 -8.60
CA LEU A 78 6.36 13.09 -7.23
C LEU A 78 6.61 12.00 -6.20
N VAL A 79 6.07 10.81 -6.42
CA VAL A 79 6.29 9.63 -5.58
C VAL A 79 7.78 9.26 -5.56
N VAL A 80 8.44 9.21 -6.72
CA VAL A 80 9.89 8.93 -6.80
C VAL A 80 10.69 10.00 -6.06
N LYS A 81 10.36 11.29 -6.24
CA LYS A 81 11.03 12.39 -5.55
C LYS A 81 10.92 12.26 -4.03
N GLU A 82 9.74 11.88 -3.55
CA GLU A 82 9.51 11.69 -2.11
C GLU A 82 10.23 10.44 -1.58
N MET A 83 10.25 9.35 -2.33
CA MET A 83 11.06 8.17 -1.98
C MET A 83 12.56 8.48 -1.91
N GLN A 84 13.07 9.32 -2.81
CA GLN A 84 14.46 9.80 -2.77
C GLN A 84 14.71 10.63 -1.52
N ARG A 85 13.79 11.56 -1.19
CA ARG A 85 13.87 12.37 0.03
C ARG A 85 13.89 11.51 1.30
N GLN A 86 13.15 10.40 1.31
CA GLN A 86 13.11 9.44 2.41
C GLN A 86 14.25 8.40 2.38
N GLY A 87 15.20 8.51 1.45
CA GLY A 87 16.35 7.60 1.34
C GLY A 87 15.99 6.16 0.91
N LEU A 88 14.79 5.94 0.37
CA LEU A 88 14.30 4.62 -0.03
C LEU A 88 14.82 4.16 -1.38
N VAL A 89 15.30 5.11 -2.18
CA VAL A 89 15.89 4.87 -3.49
C VAL A 89 17.16 5.70 -3.60
N PRO A 90 18.20 5.21 -4.30
CA PRO A 90 19.41 5.98 -4.51
C PRO A 90 19.06 7.29 -5.21
N GLY A 91 19.32 8.41 -4.54
CA GLY A 91 19.36 9.73 -5.15
C GLY A 91 20.80 10.06 -5.52
N ASP A 92 21.01 10.64 -6.70
CA ASP A 92 22.26 11.34 -6.99
C ASP A 92 22.29 12.60 -6.10
N SER A 93 22.83 12.48 -4.88
CA SER A 93 23.53 13.54 -4.13
C SER A 93 23.89 13.02 -2.74
N ALA A 94 25.19 12.95 -2.49
CA ALA A 94 25.78 12.71 -1.19
C ALA A 94 25.73 13.98 -0.32
N THR A 95 25.19 13.89 0.90
CA THR A 95 25.78 14.47 2.12
C THR A 95 25.11 13.83 3.34
N PRO A 96 25.84 13.33 4.36
CA PRO A 96 25.26 12.83 5.59
C PRO A 96 25.18 13.95 6.64
N GLU A 97 24.05 14.05 7.35
CA GLU A 97 24.00 14.66 8.69
C GLU A 97 23.14 13.81 9.64
N PRO A 98 23.47 13.80 10.94
CA PRO A 98 23.06 12.75 11.87
C PRO A 98 21.90 13.14 12.80
N ASP A 99 21.32 12.09 13.39
CA ASP A 99 20.56 11.98 14.65
C ASP A 99 19.35 12.89 14.90
N GLN A 100 18.17 12.27 15.07
CA GLN A 100 17.30 12.57 16.22
C GLN A 100 16.29 11.45 16.52
N GLU A 101 16.59 10.76 17.62
CA GLU A 101 15.73 10.26 18.71
C GLU A 101 14.47 9.42 18.42
N ALA A 102 14.50 8.22 19.02
CA ALA A 102 13.41 7.30 19.21
C ALA A 102 12.35 7.85 20.17
N ILE A 103 11.08 7.60 19.87
CA ILE A 103 10.04 7.45 20.89
C ILE A 103 9.35 6.10 20.73
N ASP A 104 9.47 5.32 21.80
CA ASP A 104 8.87 4.04 22.07
C ASP A 104 7.37 4.22 22.34
N ALA A 105 6.52 3.41 21.71
CA ALA A 105 5.10 3.31 22.04
C ALA A 105 4.63 1.87 21.83
N THR A 106 5.00 1.01 22.78
CA THR A 106 4.37 -0.28 22.98
C THR A 106 2.91 -0.06 23.40
N VAL A 107 1.94 -0.43 22.56
CA VAL A 107 0.53 -0.54 22.95
C VAL A 107 0.12 -2.01 22.87
N HIS A 108 -0.08 -2.60 24.04
CA HIS A 108 -0.69 -3.90 24.23
C HIS A 108 -2.17 -3.87 23.80
N LEU A 109 -2.53 -4.73 22.84
CA LEU A 109 -3.92 -5.06 22.52
C LEU A 109 -4.53 -5.98 23.60
N PRO A 110 -5.79 -5.77 24.04
CA PRO A 110 -6.62 -6.84 24.57
C PRO A 110 -7.44 -7.51 23.45
N PRO A 111 -7.77 -8.81 23.57
CA PRO A 111 -8.39 -9.59 22.49
C PRO A 111 -9.90 -9.31 22.42
N ASN A 112 -10.39 -9.02 21.21
CA ASN A 112 -11.82 -8.97 20.91
C ASN A 112 -12.26 -10.37 20.44
N SER A 113 -13.44 -10.82 20.86
CA SER A 113 -14.01 -12.12 20.51
C SER A 113 -14.14 -12.27 19.00
N GLN A 114 -13.19 -12.99 18.40
CA GLN A 114 -13.14 -13.34 16.99
C GLN A 114 -14.19 -14.42 16.69
N GLU A 115 -15.01 -14.21 15.68
CA GLU A 115 -15.40 -15.35 14.85
C GLU A 115 -14.11 -15.84 14.20
N SER A 116 -13.59 -16.97 14.71
CA SER A 116 -12.33 -17.54 14.27
C SER A 116 -12.54 -18.22 12.93
N HIS A 117 -12.23 -17.52 11.85
CA HIS A 117 -12.02 -18.16 10.56
C HIS A 117 -10.58 -18.64 10.46
N ASP A 118 -10.39 -19.90 10.10
CA ASP A 118 -9.06 -20.44 9.83
C ASP A 118 -8.45 -19.74 8.61
N ILE A 119 -7.25 -19.18 8.76
CA ILE A 119 -6.54 -18.50 7.69
C ILE A 119 -5.50 -19.46 7.10
N LEU A 120 -5.62 -19.74 5.80
CA LEU A 120 -4.64 -20.51 5.06
C LEU A 120 -3.63 -19.58 4.38
N HIS A 121 -2.36 -19.67 4.77
CA HIS A 121 -1.26 -19.00 4.06
C HIS A 121 -0.80 -19.85 2.87
N VAL A 122 -0.95 -19.30 1.65
CA VAL A 122 -0.53 -19.97 0.41
C VAL A 122 0.59 -19.15 -0.25
N SER A 123 1.66 -19.82 -0.66
CA SER A 123 2.76 -19.19 -1.42
C SER A 123 2.94 -19.89 -2.76
N PHE A 124 2.79 -19.14 -3.85
CA PHE A 124 2.96 -19.65 -5.21
C PHE A 124 4.34 -19.30 -5.75
N ALA A 125 5.01 -20.26 -6.39
CA ALA A 125 6.13 -19.95 -7.26
C ALA A 125 5.57 -19.35 -8.56
N LEU A 126 5.72 -18.04 -8.75
CA LEU A 126 5.22 -17.37 -9.94
C LEU A 126 6.02 -17.78 -11.19
N PRO A 127 5.36 -17.92 -12.35
CA PRO A 127 6.04 -18.21 -13.60
C PRO A 127 6.96 -17.06 -14.00
N MET A 128 8.03 -17.37 -14.71
CA MET A 128 8.97 -16.36 -15.23
C MET A 128 8.38 -15.57 -16.40
N ASP A 129 7.34 -16.10 -17.06
CA ASP A 129 6.60 -15.41 -18.11
C ASP A 129 5.78 -14.23 -17.50
N PRO A 130 6.02 -12.98 -17.96
CA PRO A 130 5.30 -11.81 -17.46
C PRO A 130 3.78 -11.92 -17.63
N ILE A 131 3.30 -12.54 -18.71
CA ILE A 131 1.87 -12.67 -19.00
C ILE A 131 1.24 -13.68 -18.04
N GLY A 132 1.84 -14.84 -17.87
CA GLY A 132 1.41 -15.86 -16.91
C GLY A 132 1.44 -15.34 -15.47
N ARG A 133 2.45 -14.54 -15.11
CA ARG A 133 2.54 -13.90 -13.80
C ARG A 133 1.38 -12.94 -13.56
N GLN A 134 1.09 -12.07 -14.53
CA GLN A 134 -0.02 -11.12 -14.43
C GLN A 134 -1.38 -11.83 -14.35
N ARG A 135 -1.57 -12.95 -15.05
CA ARG A 135 -2.81 -13.76 -14.94
C ARG A 135 -3.00 -14.28 -13.53
N LEU A 136 -1.97 -14.88 -12.93
CA LEU A 136 -2.05 -15.38 -11.54
C LEU A 136 -2.33 -14.25 -10.55
N LEU A 137 -1.64 -13.11 -10.66
CA LEU A 137 -1.89 -11.96 -9.78
C LEU A 137 -3.32 -11.42 -9.92
N LYS A 138 -3.90 -11.42 -11.12
CA LYS A 138 -5.31 -11.05 -11.33
C LYS A 138 -6.27 -12.07 -10.71
N THR A 139 -5.97 -13.37 -10.81
CA THR A 139 -6.81 -14.43 -10.23
C THR A 139 -6.86 -14.34 -8.72
N PHE A 140 -5.75 -14.00 -8.07
CA PHE A 140 -5.65 -13.86 -6.61
C PHE A 140 -5.80 -12.41 -6.15
N HIS A 141 -6.56 -11.59 -6.86
CA HIS A 141 -6.91 -10.25 -6.39
C HIS A 141 -7.73 -10.31 -5.08
N LEU A 142 -7.64 -9.27 -4.25
CA LEU A 142 -8.46 -9.14 -3.04
C LEU A 142 -9.95 -9.27 -3.40
N GLN A 143 -10.73 -9.92 -2.53
CA GLN A 143 -12.16 -10.21 -2.77
C GLN A 143 -12.45 -11.18 -3.93
N ALA A 144 -11.42 -11.80 -4.52
CA ALA A 144 -11.64 -12.95 -5.38
C ALA A 144 -12.17 -14.13 -4.55
N ASP A 145 -13.18 -14.82 -5.07
CA ASP A 145 -13.58 -16.13 -4.56
C ASP A 145 -12.64 -17.19 -5.15
N PHE A 146 -11.91 -17.86 -4.27
CA PHE A 146 -11.02 -18.95 -4.62
C PHE A 146 -11.54 -20.24 -3.99
N PHE A 147 -12.33 -21.00 -4.75
CA PHE A 147 -12.94 -22.25 -4.29
C PHE A 147 -13.80 -22.09 -3.03
N GLY A 148 -14.58 -20.99 -2.93
CA GLY A 148 -15.39 -20.70 -1.76
C GLY A 148 -14.61 -20.10 -0.58
N ALA A 149 -13.31 -19.84 -0.74
CA ALA A 149 -12.51 -19.07 0.19
C ALA A 149 -12.32 -17.65 -0.33
N GLU A 150 -12.55 -16.66 0.53
CA GLU A 150 -12.30 -15.27 0.21
C GLU A 150 -10.80 -14.95 0.28
N VAL A 151 -10.28 -14.32 -0.77
CA VAL A 151 -8.91 -13.79 -0.75
C VAL A 151 -8.88 -12.49 0.06
N ILE A 152 -8.42 -12.59 1.31
CA ILE A 152 -8.35 -11.45 2.26
C ILE A 152 -7.03 -10.68 2.23
N ALA A 153 -5.94 -11.30 1.72
CA ALA A 153 -4.62 -10.70 1.67
C ALA A 153 -3.78 -11.31 0.55
N CYS A 154 -2.95 -10.49 -0.10
CA CYS A 154 -1.94 -10.95 -1.07
C CYS A 154 -0.65 -10.14 -0.95
N SER A 155 0.49 -10.83 -0.88
CA SER A 155 1.84 -10.24 -0.90
C SER A 155 2.64 -10.78 -2.08
N LEU A 156 3.59 -9.96 -2.56
CA LEU A 156 4.55 -10.37 -3.58
C LEU A 156 5.97 -10.32 -3.01
N ASP A 157 6.52 -11.49 -2.71
CA ASP A 157 7.83 -11.64 -2.11
C ASP A 157 8.86 -12.16 -3.12
N LYS A 158 10.06 -11.56 -3.12
CA LYS A 158 11.20 -12.07 -3.90
C LYS A 158 11.90 -13.17 -3.11
N LYS A 159 11.80 -14.43 -3.58
CA LYS A 159 12.61 -15.52 -3.02
C LYS A 159 14.07 -15.33 -3.41
N GLN A 160 14.89 -14.81 -2.49
CA GLN A 160 16.35 -14.89 -2.63
C GLN A 160 16.75 -16.37 -2.57
N ARG A 161 17.32 -16.90 -3.66
CA ARG A 161 18.01 -18.19 -3.61
C ARG A 161 19.27 -17.99 -2.77
N LYS A 162 19.29 -18.54 -1.55
CA LYS A 162 20.55 -18.75 -0.82
C LYS A 162 21.43 -19.64 -1.69
N GLY A 163 22.57 -19.11 -2.12
CA GLY A 163 23.66 -19.89 -2.71
C GLY A 163 24.37 -20.73 -1.66
#